data_AF-A0A660ZB73-F1
#
_entry.id   AF-A0A660ZB73-F1
#
_cell.length_a   1.000
_cell.length_b   1.000
_cell.length_c   1.000
_cell.angle_alpha   90.00
_cell.angle_beta   90.00
_cell.angle_gamma   90.00
#
_symmetry.space_group_name_H-M   'P 1'
#
loop_
_entity.id
_entity.type
_entity.pdbx_description
1 polymer ?
#
loop_
_entity_poly.entity_id
_entity_poly.type
_entity_poly.pdbx_seq_one_letter_code
_entity_poly.pdbx_strand_id
1 'polypeptide(L)'
;MINSKSFLSFLLLGLLTLNFNIFAQDYLSQTHEDAFRLSQPGIIYDARSLSMGNAYSIIGNTYTATLMNPATLGLAKKTTFSGSINLNLYYNEVKFLDDSLDSHKTETTFSQFGVVYPVPKDSGSNNLVFSLGFNKSNDFNRIVQFEAFNASNSTIINDLTANNSEITRSLQLSYPVVDTASGEFLGDATILNGNLNQKASVLDEGSINHWSFGFAYEFATNVFFGVSANYAVGSYLSNREYFEIDTKDIYGNDVRTLQDSALT
;
A
#
# COMPACT_ATOMS: atom_id res chain seq x y z
N MET A 1 -14.12 58.00 18.54
CA MET A 1 -14.15 56.81 19.41
C MET A 1 -14.62 55.62 18.59
N ILE A 2 -13.70 54.79 18.12
CA ILE A 2 -14.05 53.52 17.45
C ILE A 2 -14.50 52.55 18.54
N ASN A 3 -15.67 51.94 18.35
CA ASN A 3 -16.30 51.06 19.33
C ASN A 3 -15.44 49.79 19.49
N SER A 4 -15.05 49.43 20.71
CA SER A 4 -14.08 48.35 20.98
C SER A 4 -14.48 46.99 20.40
N LYS A 5 -15.78 46.77 20.18
CA LYS A 5 -16.33 45.56 19.53
C LYS A 5 -16.05 45.49 18.02
N SER A 6 -16.00 46.62 17.30
CA SER A 6 -15.70 46.61 15.86
C SER A 6 -14.20 46.45 15.60
N PHE A 7 -13.36 46.96 16.51
CA PHE A 7 -11.91 46.76 16.45
C PHE A 7 -11.52 45.29 16.68
N LEU A 8 -12.16 44.62 17.65
CA LEU A 8 -11.95 43.20 17.89
C LEU A 8 -12.45 42.33 16.73
N SER A 9 -13.56 42.71 16.08
CA SER A 9 -14.07 42.02 14.88
C SER A 9 -13.16 42.20 13.67
N PHE A 10 -12.54 43.37 13.48
CA PHE A 10 -11.56 43.59 12.41
C PHE A 10 -10.21 42.91 12.71
N LEU A 11 -9.83 42.79 13.98
CA LEU A 11 -8.67 42.00 14.40
C LEU A 11 -8.90 40.50 14.16
N LEU A 12 -10.11 40.00 14.42
CA LEU A 12 -10.51 38.61 14.19
C LEU A 12 -10.61 38.29 12.68
N LEU A 13 -11.10 39.24 11.87
CA LEU A 13 -11.15 39.11 10.42
C LEU A 13 -9.76 39.23 9.77
N GLY A 14 -8.87 40.04 10.35
CA GLY A 14 -7.47 40.17 9.94
C GLY A 14 -6.61 38.95 10.30
N LEU A 15 -6.89 38.28 11.44
CA LEU A 15 -6.28 37.00 11.79
C LEU A 15 -6.73 35.85 10.87
N LEU A 16 -7.93 35.93 10.29
CA LEU A 16 -8.42 34.93 9.33
C LEU A 16 -7.75 35.05 7.94
N THR A 17 -7.07 36.17 7.66
CA THR A 17 -6.32 36.41 6.42
C THR A 17 -4.81 36.19 6.55
N LEU A 18 -4.36 35.51 7.60
CA LEU A 18 -2.99 35.01 7.70
C LEU A 18 -2.75 33.95 6.62
N ASN A 19 -2.41 34.44 5.43
CA ASN A 19 -1.53 33.86 4.42
C ASN A 19 -1.11 32.41 4.74
N PHE A 20 -1.94 31.45 4.34
CA PHE A 20 -1.52 30.10 4.04
C PHE A 20 -0.67 30.17 2.75
N ASN A 21 0.56 30.67 2.86
CA ASN A 21 1.58 30.35 1.88
C ASN A 21 1.95 28.88 2.14
N ILE A 22 1.18 27.99 1.54
CA ILE A 22 1.57 26.61 1.37
C ILE A 22 2.79 26.67 0.45
N PHE A 23 3.98 26.68 1.04
CA PHE A 23 5.17 26.25 0.33
C PHE A 23 4.89 24.80 -0.06
N ALA A 24 4.42 24.59 -1.28
CA ALA A 24 4.39 23.30 -1.93
C ALA A 24 5.85 22.88 -2.06
N GLN A 25 6.33 22.17 -1.04
CA GLN A 25 7.59 21.48 -1.08
C GLN A 25 7.35 20.22 -1.91
N ASP A 26 7.99 20.12 -3.07
CA ASP A 26 7.96 18.98 -4.01
C ASP A 26 8.56 17.67 -3.43
N TYR A 27 8.59 17.52 -2.11
CA TYR A 27 9.18 16.37 -1.41
C TYR A 27 8.25 15.14 -1.37
N LEU A 28 7.08 15.20 -2.01
CA LEU A 28 6.11 14.10 -2.08
C LEU A 28 5.60 13.92 -3.51
N SER A 29 6.49 13.51 -4.44
CA SER A 29 6.04 13.09 -5.77
C SER A 29 5.20 11.82 -5.65
N GLN A 30 3.88 11.97 -5.64
CA GLN A 30 2.93 10.86 -5.66
C GLN A 30 2.90 10.24 -7.04
N THR A 31 2.92 8.91 -7.12
CA THR A 31 2.81 8.20 -8.40
C THR A 31 1.39 7.70 -8.64
N HIS A 32 1.11 7.26 -9.87
CA HIS A 32 -0.19 6.69 -10.21
C HIS A 32 -0.47 5.38 -9.44
N GLU A 33 0.59 4.65 -9.07
CA GLU A 33 0.51 3.48 -8.20
C GLU A 33 0.05 3.83 -6.79
N ASP A 34 0.45 4.98 -6.24
CA ASP A 34 -0.02 5.44 -4.93
C ASP A 34 -1.51 5.81 -4.97
N ALA A 35 -1.94 6.49 -6.03
CA ALA A 35 -3.36 6.76 -6.26
C ALA A 35 -4.18 5.47 -6.37
N PHE A 36 -3.65 4.46 -7.08
CA PHE A 36 -4.29 3.16 -7.17
C PHE A 36 -4.39 2.48 -5.80
N ARG A 37 -3.32 2.47 -4.99
CA ARG A 37 -3.36 1.88 -3.62
C ARG A 37 -4.35 2.58 -2.70
N LEU A 38 -4.46 3.90 -2.78
CA LEU A 38 -5.44 4.67 -2.01
C LEU A 38 -6.88 4.45 -2.49
N SER A 39 -7.07 4.11 -3.77
CA SER A 39 -8.40 3.82 -4.33
C SER A 39 -8.96 2.45 -3.94
N GLN A 40 -8.08 1.53 -3.50
CA GLN A 40 -8.51 0.20 -3.10
C GLN A 40 -9.21 0.24 -1.74
N PRO A 41 -10.45 -0.27 -1.63
CA PRO A 41 -11.16 -0.28 -0.37
C PRO A 41 -10.44 -1.17 0.64
N GLY A 42 -10.19 -0.61 1.82
CA GLY A 42 -9.63 -1.33 2.96
C GLY A 42 -10.66 -2.18 3.72
N ILE A 43 -10.19 -2.82 4.77
CA ILE A 43 -11.00 -3.57 5.74
C ILE A 43 -10.88 -2.85 7.09
N ILE A 44 -11.97 -2.75 7.84
CA ILE A 44 -11.88 -2.27 9.23
C ILE A 44 -11.54 -3.44 10.13
N TYR A 45 -10.53 -3.23 10.96
CA TYR A 45 -9.92 -4.28 11.77
C TYR A 45 -10.39 -4.30 13.23
N ASP A 46 -11.48 -3.61 13.54
CA ASP A 46 -12.17 -3.79 14.81
C ASP A 46 -12.73 -5.20 14.92
N ALA A 47 -12.42 -5.92 16.00
CA ALA A 47 -12.81 -7.31 16.16
C ALA A 47 -14.33 -7.54 16.02
N ARG A 48 -15.16 -6.59 16.50
CA ARG A 48 -16.61 -6.67 16.41
C ARG A 48 -17.13 -6.43 14.99
N SER A 49 -16.64 -5.38 14.33
CA SER A 49 -16.96 -5.13 12.92
C SER A 49 -16.54 -6.29 12.03
N LEU A 50 -15.31 -6.79 12.21
CA LEU A 50 -14.77 -7.88 11.42
C LEU A 50 -15.55 -9.20 11.61
N SER A 51 -15.97 -9.51 12.85
CA SER A 51 -16.82 -10.67 13.15
C SER A 51 -18.20 -10.60 12.46
N MET A 52 -18.65 -9.39 12.11
CA MET A 52 -19.88 -9.16 11.35
C MET A 52 -19.62 -9.02 9.84
N GLY A 53 -18.43 -9.40 9.35
CA GLY A 53 -18.06 -9.22 7.94
C GLY A 53 -18.01 -7.74 7.53
N ASN A 54 -17.68 -6.85 8.46
CA ASN A 54 -17.74 -5.39 8.31
C ASN A 54 -19.13 -4.80 8.06
N ALA A 55 -20.21 -5.52 8.41
CA ALA A 55 -21.57 -5.01 8.39
C ALA A 55 -21.93 -4.19 9.66
N TYR A 56 -21.14 -3.16 9.98
CA TYR A 56 -21.25 -2.40 11.25
C TYR A 56 -21.81 -0.97 11.08
N SER A 57 -22.59 -0.69 10.02
CA SER A 57 -23.05 0.66 9.69
C SER A 57 -24.28 1.16 10.47
N ILE A 58 -25.01 0.30 11.18
CA ILE A 58 -26.30 0.63 11.80
C ILE A 58 -26.19 0.77 13.34
N ILE A 59 -25.28 0.02 13.97
CA ILE A 59 -25.18 -0.07 15.43
C ILE A 59 -23.73 0.15 15.82
N GLY A 60 -23.35 1.41 16.05
CA GLY A 60 -21.97 1.77 16.36
C GLY A 60 -21.84 2.68 17.57
N ASN A 61 -21.29 2.16 18.68
CA ASN A 61 -21.00 2.94 19.89
C ASN A 61 -19.50 2.91 20.28
N THR A 62 -18.65 2.35 19.42
CA THR A 62 -17.19 2.33 19.53
C THR A 62 -16.58 3.23 18.46
N TYR A 63 -15.25 3.42 18.49
CA TYR A 63 -14.55 4.26 17.51
C TYR A 63 -14.83 3.84 16.06
N THR A 64 -15.08 2.56 15.79
CA THR A 64 -15.42 2.01 14.47
C THR A 64 -16.61 2.72 13.81
N ALA A 65 -17.56 3.24 14.60
CA ALA A 65 -18.67 4.04 14.08
C ALA A 65 -18.20 5.26 13.28
N THR A 66 -17.10 5.90 13.69
CA THR A 66 -16.47 7.03 12.99
C THR A 66 -16.10 6.70 11.55
N LEU A 67 -15.68 5.46 11.31
CA LEU A 67 -15.16 4.98 10.03
C LEU A 67 -16.30 4.51 9.10
N MET A 68 -17.37 3.97 9.67
CA MET A 68 -18.50 3.41 8.90
C MET A 68 -19.67 4.38 8.76
N ASN A 69 -20.22 4.81 9.89
CA ASN A 69 -21.39 5.69 9.93
C ASN A 69 -21.31 6.58 11.19
N PRO A 70 -20.73 7.78 11.09
CA PRO A 70 -20.52 8.63 12.25
C PRO A 70 -21.83 9.00 12.96
N ALA A 71 -23.00 8.98 12.30
CA ALA A 71 -24.27 9.27 12.94
C ALA A 71 -24.61 8.28 14.07
N THR A 72 -24.16 7.02 13.99
CA THR A 72 -24.44 6.03 15.03
C THR A 72 -23.70 6.32 16.34
N LEU A 73 -22.64 7.14 16.32
CA LEU A 73 -21.96 7.60 17.53
C LEU A 73 -22.95 8.27 18.50
N GLY A 74 -24.02 8.90 17.99
CA GLY A 74 -25.10 9.46 18.81
C GLY A 74 -25.80 8.46 19.73
N LEU A 75 -25.69 7.16 19.46
CA LEU A 75 -26.19 6.08 20.32
C LEU A 75 -25.28 5.82 21.54
N ALA A 76 -24.06 6.37 21.57
CA ALA A 76 -23.13 6.19 22.67
C ALA A 76 -23.61 6.95 23.92
N LYS A 77 -23.94 6.21 24.98
CA LYS A 77 -24.39 6.79 26.27
C LYS A 77 -23.28 6.99 27.28
N LYS A 78 -22.11 6.39 27.05
CA LYS A 78 -20.97 6.39 27.96
C LYS A 78 -19.67 6.49 27.17
N THR A 79 -18.64 7.03 27.80
CA THR A 79 -17.30 7.01 27.25
C THR A 79 -16.85 5.57 27.01
N THR A 80 -16.40 5.28 25.80
CA THR A 80 -15.98 3.94 25.38
C THR A 80 -14.58 4.00 24.83
N PHE A 81 -13.70 3.12 25.32
CA PHE A 81 -12.37 2.88 24.78
C PHE A 81 -12.40 1.57 24.01
N SER A 82 -11.79 1.57 22.84
CA SER A 82 -11.69 0.39 21.97
C SER A 82 -10.25 0.23 21.50
N GLY A 83 -9.81 -1.01 21.38
CA GLY A 83 -8.51 -1.40 20.85
C GLY A 83 -8.61 -2.76 20.18
N SER A 84 -7.81 -3.00 19.15
CA SER A 84 -7.78 -4.29 18.45
C SER A 84 -6.35 -4.65 18.05
N ILE A 85 -6.05 -5.95 18.19
CA ILE A 85 -4.83 -6.61 17.75
C ILE A 85 -5.28 -7.69 16.78
N ASN A 86 -4.64 -7.76 15.63
CA ASN A 86 -4.92 -8.76 14.63
C ASN A 86 -3.80 -9.80 14.57
N LEU A 87 -4.19 -11.01 14.22
CA LEU A 87 -3.30 -12.08 13.76
C LEU A 87 -3.67 -12.37 12.30
N ASN A 88 -2.81 -11.96 11.37
CA ASN A 88 -2.97 -12.20 9.94
C ASN A 88 -2.20 -13.47 9.57
N LEU A 89 -2.88 -14.41 8.92
CA LEU A 89 -2.32 -15.66 8.41
C LEU A 89 -2.40 -15.62 6.89
N TYR A 90 -1.26 -15.45 6.24
CA TYR A 90 -1.14 -15.41 4.79
C TYR A 90 -0.70 -16.77 4.27
N TYR A 91 -1.45 -17.29 3.30
CA TYR A 91 -1.12 -18.47 2.52
C TYR A 91 -1.16 -18.09 1.04
N ASN A 92 -0.09 -18.44 0.31
CA ASN A 92 0.01 -18.17 -1.12
C ASN A 92 0.57 -19.41 -1.82
N GLU A 93 -0.19 -19.95 -2.77
CA GLU A 93 0.25 -21.00 -3.67
C GLU A 93 0.51 -20.36 -5.04
N VAL A 94 1.72 -20.53 -5.57
CA VAL A 94 2.10 -20.05 -6.90
C VAL A 94 2.42 -21.24 -7.78
N LYS A 95 1.76 -21.31 -8.94
CA LYS A 95 2.08 -22.29 -9.99
C LYS A 95 2.92 -21.64 -11.08
N PHE A 96 4.09 -22.21 -11.37
CA PHE A 96 5.01 -21.72 -12.39
C PHE A 96 5.66 -22.91 -13.13
N LEU A 97 5.57 -22.94 -14.46
CA LEU A 97 6.16 -23.99 -15.32
C LEU A 97 5.94 -25.42 -14.80
N ASP A 98 4.70 -25.72 -14.42
CA ASP A 98 4.20 -26.97 -13.84
C ASP A 98 4.57 -27.30 -12.39
N ASP A 99 5.50 -26.54 -11.79
CA ASP A 99 5.81 -26.64 -10.37
C ASP A 99 4.91 -25.70 -9.53
N SER A 100 4.60 -26.12 -8.31
CA SER A 100 3.83 -25.34 -7.33
C SER A 100 4.67 -25.07 -6.09
N LEU A 101 4.70 -23.82 -5.63
CA LEU A 101 5.38 -23.43 -4.40
C LEU A 101 4.39 -22.76 -3.44
N ASP A 102 4.36 -23.27 -2.21
CA ASP A 102 3.57 -22.72 -1.11
C ASP A 102 4.41 -21.78 -0.25
N SER A 103 3.85 -20.62 0.07
CA SER A 103 4.42 -19.61 0.95
C SER A 103 3.46 -19.28 2.10
N HIS A 104 4.01 -19.20 3.31
CA HIS A 104 3.26 -18.92 4.54
C HIS A 104 3.88 -17.70 5.25
N LYS A 105 3.03 -16.77 5.73
CA LYS A 105 3.46 -15.66 6.60
C LYS A 105 2.45 -15.48 7.72
N THR A 106 2.93 -15.39 8.95
CA THR A 106 2.11 -15.04 10.11
C THR A 106 2.55 -13.68 10.62
N GLU A 107 1.60 -12.78 10.85
CA GLU A 107 1.87 -11.44 11.34
C GLU A 107 0.90 -11.07 12.46
N THR A 108 1.44 -10.55 13.55
CA THR A 108 0.65 -9.92 14.62
C THR A 108 0.79 -8.41 14.50
N THR A 109 -0.32 -7.70 14.31
CA THR A 109 -0.30 -6.25 14.10
C THR A 109 -1.32 -5.56 14.99
N PHE A 110 -0.99 -4.36 15.47
CA PHE A 110 -1.93 -3.52 16.17
C PHE A 110 -2.78 -2.76 15.16
N SER A 111 -4.08 -2.98 15.21
CA SER A 111 -4.94 -2.65 14.07
C SER A 111 -5.85 -1.46 14.32
N GLN A 112 -6.19 -1.18 15.57
CA GLN A 112 -7.06 -0.07 15.91
C GLN A 112 -6.92 0.35 17.37
N PHE A 113 -7.08 1.65 17.61
CA PHE A 113 -7.55 2.15 18.90
C PHE A 113 -8.44 3.37 18.72
N GLY A 114 -9.26 3.64 19.70
CA GLY A 114 -9.96 4.91 19.74
C GLY A 114 -10.83 5.07 20.97
N VAL A 115 -11.26 6.31 21.15
CA VAL A 115 -12.13 6.74 22.22
C VAL A 115 -13.38 7.37 21.62
N VAL A 116 -14.52 7.07 22.22
CA VAL A 116 -15.80 7.74 21.98
C VAL A 116 -16.19 8.42 23.27
N TYR A 117 -16.43 9.73 23.21
CA TYR A 117 -16.77 10.56 24.36
C TYR A 117 -18.10 11.28 24.11
N PRO A 118 -19.20 10.83 24.74
CA PRO A 118 -20.46 11.56 24.74
C PRO A 118 -20.38 12.70 25.75
N VAL A 119 -20.70 13.92 25.32
CA VAL A 119 -20.81 15.09 26.17
C VAL A 119 -22.18 15.08 26.84
N PRO A 120 -22.25 14.91 28.17
CA PRO A 120 -23.53 14.97 28.87
C PRO A 120 -24.14 16.37 28.74
N LYS A 121 -25.45 16.42 28.48
CA LYS A 121 -26.24 17.66 28.47
C LYS A 121 -27.39 17.57 29.47
N ASP A 122 -27.61 18.65 30.21
CA ASP A 122 -28.68 18.74 31.22
C ASP A 122 -30.10 18.78 30.60
N SER A 123 -30.22 19.15 29.32
CA SER A 123 -31.50 19.26 28.62
C SER A 123 -31.84 18.01 27.78
N GLY A 124 -32.16 16.90 28.46
CA GLY A 124 -33.09 15.82 28.09
C GLY A 124 -33.14 15.12 26.71
N SER A 125 -32.64 15.66 25.59
CA SER A 125 -33.01 15.14 24.25
C SER A 125 -31.95 15.24 23.14
N ASN A 126 -30.74 15.74 23.41
CA ASN A 126 -29.76 15.95 22.35
C ASN A 126 -28.37 15.49 22.79
N ASN A 127 -28.01 14.26 22.41
CA ASN A 127 -26.69 13.71 22.66
C ASN A 127 -25.66 14.29 21.67
N LEU A 128 -24.57 14.83 22.19
CA LEU A 128 -23.41 15.29 21.42
C LEU A 128 -22.27 14.31 21.67
N VAL A 129 -21.65 13.77 20.63
CA VAL A 129 -20.62 12.74 20.78
C VAL A 129 -19.42 13.07 19.90
N PHE A 130 -18.24 12.95 20.49
CA PHE A 130 -16.97 13.04 19.79
C PHE A 130 -16.29 11.69 19.77
N SER A 131 -15.51 11.44 18.73
CA SER A 131 -14.61 10.30 18.67
C SER A 131 -13.26 10.69 18.09
N LEU A 132 -12.23 10.01 18.55
CA LEU A 132 -10.87 10.13 18.06
C LEU A 132 -10.22 8.76 18.08
N GLY A 133 -9.45 8.43 17.05
CA GLY A 133 -8.68 7.21 17.07
C GLY A 133 -7.81 7.04 15.85
N PHE A 134 -7.25 5.84 15.79
CA PHE A 134 -6.39 5.35 14.74
C PHE A 134 -6.89 3.98 14.30
N ASN A 135 -6.83 3.72 13.00
CA ASN A 135 -7.01 2.38 12.47
C ASN A 135 -6.09 2.14 11.28
N LYS A 136 -5.63 0.89 11.15
CA LYS A 136 -5.16 0.34 9.88
C LYS A 136 -6.38 0.20 8.95
N SER A 137 -6.23 0.42 7.66
CA SER A 137 -7.28 0.17 6.66
C SER A 137 -6.82 -0.84 5.61
N ASN A 138 -5.56 -0.74 5.19
CA ASN A 138 -4.98 -1.64 4.21
C ASN A 138 -3.68 -2.22 4.76
N ASP A 139 -3.50 -3.51 4.52
CA ASP A 139 -2.26 -4.25 4.75
C ASP A 139 -1.69 -4.67 3.40
N PHE A 140 -0.45 -4.29 3.11
CA PHE A 140 0.20 -4.61 1.85
C PHE A 140 1.17 -5.78 1.97
N ASN A 141 1.24 -6.40 3.15
CA ASN A 141 2.14 -7.51 3.38
C ASN A 141 1.79 -8.69 2.47
N ARG A 142 2.69 -8.98 1.52
CA ARG A 142 2.53 -10.06 0.55
C ARG A 142 3.88 -10.73 0.30
N ILE A 143 3.86 -12.06 0.18
CA ILE A 143 4.99 -12.86 -0.26
C ILE A 143 4.51 -13.67 -1.46
N VAL A 144 5.22 -13.55 -2.57
CA VAL A 144 5.05 -14.39 -3.76
C VAL A 144 6.40 -15.00 -4.07
N GLN A 145 6.48 -16.32 -4.07
CA GLN A 145 7.70 -17.03 -4.41
C GLN A 145 7.38 -18.11 -5.44
N PHE A 146 8.27 -18.29 -6.40
CA PHE A 146 8.18 -19.41 -7.33
C PHE A 146 9.57 -19.86 -7.73
N GLU A 147 9.68 -21.15 -8.03
CA GLU A 147 10.91 -21.79 -8.50
C GLU A 147 10.52 -22.93 -9.43
N ALA A 148 11.06 -22.95 -10.65
CA ALA A 148 10.85 -24.04 -11.59
C ALA A 148 11.97 -24.11 -12.63
N PHE A 149 12.18 -25.32 -13.17
CA PHE A 149 13.13 -25.51 -14.27
C PHE A 149 12.49 -25.14 -15.60
N ASN A 150 13.00 -24.10 -16.26
CA ASN A 150 12.52 -23.69 -17.56
C ASN A 150 13.24 -24.44 -18.69
N ALA A 151 12.59 -25.46 -19.26
CA ALA A 151 13.09 -26.19 -20.43
C ALA A 151 12.79 -25.49 -21.78
N SER A 152 12.04 -24.38 -21.76
CA SER A 152 11.70 -23.62 -22.96
C SER A 152 12.82 -22.65 -23.35
N ASN A 153 12.82 -22.22 -24.61
CA ASN A 153 13.78 -21.25 -25.13
C ASN A 153 13.44 -19.81 -24.73
N SER A 154 13.39 -19.53 -23.42
CA SER A 154 13.15 -18.19 -22.89
C SER A 154 13.83 -17.99 -21.55
N THR A 155 14.48 -16.85 -21.34
CA THR A 155 15.13 -16.47 -20.08
C THR A 155 14.91 -14.99 -19.83
N ILE A 156 15.05 -14.57 -18.58
CA ILE A 156 15.08 -13.14 -18.22
C ILE A 156 16.27 -12.48 -18.89
N ILE A 157 17.42 -13.16 -18.96
CA ILE A 157 18.60 -12.64 -19.65
C ILE A 157 18.32 -12.40 -21.14
N ASN A 158 17.65 -13.34 -21.83
CA ASN A 158 17.28 -13.18 -23.23
C ASN A 158 16.27 -12.03 -23.44
N ASP A 159 15.27 -11.90 -22.57
CA ASP A 159 14.30 -10.81 -22.62
C ASP A 159 14.94 -9.43 -22.40
N LEU A 160 15.81 -9.29 -21.40
CA LEU A 160 16.57 -8.06 -21.16
C LEU A 160 17.50 -7.72 -22.33
N THR A 161 18.09 -8.74 -22.95
CA THR A 161 18.97 -8.57 -24.11
C THR A 161 18.17 -8.08 -25.33
N ALA A 162 17.01 -8.67 -25.61
CA ALA A 162 16.14 -8.28 -26.71
C ALA A 162 15.61 -6.84 -26.58
N ASN A 163 15.43 -6.36 -25.33
CA ASN A 163 15.09 -4.98 -25.04
C ASN A 163 16.29 -4.02 -25.05
N ASN A 164 17.47 -4.47 -25.52
CA ASN A 164 18.73 -3.71 -25.58
C ASN A 164 19.12 -3.10 -24.22
N SER A 165 18.96 -3.85 -23.14
CA SER A 165 19.35 -3.40 -21.81
C SER A 165 20.87 -3.32 -21.68
N GLU A 166 21.40 -2.16 -21.26
CA GLU A 166 22.83 -2.01 -20.95
C GLU A 166 23.30 -2.95 -19.83
N ILE A 167 22.36 -3.41 -18.98
CA ILE A 167 22.64 -4.30 -17.86
C ILE A 167 23.22 -5.63 -18.34
N THR A 168 22.63 -6.28 -19.35
CA THR A 168 23.13 -7.58 -19.84
C THR A 168 24.52 -7.45 -20.44
N ARG A 169 24.79 -6.35 -21.14
CA ARG A 169 26.11 -6.06 -21.72
C ARG A 169 27.16 -5.77 -20.65
N SER A 170 26.83 -4.95 -19.64
CA SER A 170 27.73 -4.63 -18.52
C SER A 170 28.06 -5.85 -17.65
N LEU A 171 27.13 -6.79 -17.53
CA LEU A 171 27.31 -8.06 -16.85
C LEU A 171 27.98 -9.12 -17.74
N GLN A 172 28.35 -8.77 -18.98
CA GLN A 172 28.96 -9.67 -19.95
C GLN A 172 28.08 -10.89 -20.30
N LEU A 173 26.76 -10.75 -20.22
CA LEU A 173 25.79 -11.81 -20.53
C LEU A 173 25.25 -11.72 -21.96
N SER A 174 25.51 -10.62 -22.67
CA SER A 174 25.14 -10.40 -24.08
C SER A 174 26.29 -9.80 -24.89
N TYR A 175 26.20 -9.92 -26.22
CA TYR A 175 27.16 -9.40 -27.19
C TYR A 175 26.45 -8.63 -28.31
N PRO A 176 27.07 -7.57 -28.86
CA PRO A 176 26.49 -6.81 -29.97
C PRO A 176 26.53 -7.63 -31.26
N VAL A 177 25.44 -7.56 -32.02
CA VAL A 177 25.32 -8.11 -33.37
C VAL A 177 25.37 -6.95 -34.35
N VAL A 178 26.26 -7.05 -35.33
CA VAL A 178 26.42 -6.05 -36.39
C VAL A 178 26.17 -6.69 -37.75
N ASP A 179 25.63 -5.91 -38.68
CA ASP A 179 25.55 -6.31 -40.08
C ASP A 179 26.95 -6.39 -40.68
N THR A 180 27.32 -7.56 -41.19
CA THR A 180 28.65 -7.81 -41.76
C THR A 180 28.91 -7.00 -43.04
N ALA A 181 27.88 -6.54 -43.74
CA ALA A 181 28.01 -5.77 -44.98
C ALA A 181 28.08 -4.25 -44.75
N SER A 182 27.30 -3.73 -43.80
CA SER A 182 27.18 -2.28 -43.53
C SER A 182 27.94 -1.82 -42.28
N GLY A 183 28.32 -2.75 -41.40
CA GLY A 183 28.88 -2.44 -40.09
C GLY A 183 27.87 -1.81 -39.12
N GLU A 184 26.59 -1.77 -39.49
CA GLU A 184 25.53 -1.20 -38.67
C GLU A 184 25.20 -2.10 -37.47
N PHE A 185 24.99 -1.48 -36.31
CA PHE A 185 24.55 -2.18 -35.11
C PHE A 185 23.09 -2.62 -35.24
N LEU A 186 22.84 -3.93 -35.13
CA LEU A 186 21.51 -4.52 -35.27
C LEU A 186 20.81 -4.78 -33.93
N GLY A 187 21.55 -4.90 -32.84
CA GLY A 187 21.04 -5.20 -31.50
C GLY A 187 21.99 -6.07 -30.70
N ASP A 188 21.65 -6.36 -29.45
CA ASP A 188 22.38 -7.35 -28.65
C ASP A 188 21.77 -8.74 -28.78
N ALA A 189 22.61 -9.77 -28.65
CA ALA A 189 22.20 -11.16 -28.58
C ALA A 189 22.86 -11.87 -27.39
N THR A 190 22.26 -12.97 -26.95
CA THR A 190 22.82 -13.85 -25.92
C THR A 190 22.66 -15.30 -26.33
N ILE A 191 23.58 -16.14 -25.88
CA ILE A 191 23.48 -17.60 -26.03
C ILE A 191 22.60 -18.23 -24.95
N LEU A 192 22.34 -17.50 -23.86
CA LEU A 192 21.55 -17.98 -22.72
C LEU A 192 20.07 -17.90 -23.08
N ASN A 193 19.53 -18.97 -23.63
CA ASN A 193 18.18 -19.02 -24.17
C ASN A 193 17.42 -20.27 -23.74
N GLY A 194 17.19 -20.39 -22.43
CA GLY A 194 16.40 -21.45 -21.80
C GLY A 194 17.24 -22.36 -20.94
N ASN A 195 16.64 -23.48 -20.52
CA ASN A 195 17.30 -24.54 -19.76
C ASN A 195 17.93 -24.10 -18.43
N LEU A 196 17.38 -23.07 -17.80
CA LEU A 196 17.80 -22.56 -16.51
C LEU A 196 16.72 -22.81 -15.46
N ASN A 197 17.13 -23.06 -14.23
CA ASN A 197 16.24 -23.00 -13.09
C ASN A 197 15.93 -21.53 -12.79
N GLN A 198 14.67 -21.16 -12.86
CA GLN A 198 14.20 -19.80 -12.65
C GLN A 198 13.53 -19.70 -11.30
N LYS A 199 13.95 -18.71 -10.52
CA LYS A 199 13.41 -18.44 -9.20
C LYS A 199 13.11 -16.96 -9.06
N ALA A 200 11.98 -16.64 -8.45
CA ALA A 200 11.70 -15.26 -8.03
C ALA A 200 11.08 -15.19 -6.65
N SER A 201 11.33 -14.08 -5.98
CA SER A 201 10.72 -13.71 -4.72
C SER A 201 10.27 -12.25 -4.79
N VAL A 202 8.99 -12.01 -4.56
CA VAL A 202 8.41 -10.68 -4.41
C VAL A 202 7.92 -10.55 -2.97
N LEU A 203 8.52 -9.60 -2.24
CA LEU A 203 8.16 -9.23 -0.89
C LEU A 203 7.61 -7.82 -0.91
N ASP A 204 6.32 -7.68 -0.66
CA ASP A 204 5.69 -6.39 -0.42
C ASP A 204 5.45 -6.20 1.07
N GLU A 205 5.77 -5.01 1.58
CA GLU A 205 5.53 -4.62 2.95
C GLU A 205 4.97 -3.21 3.03
N GLY A 206 4.02 -3.01 3.94
CA GLY A 206 3.44 -1.69 4.12
C GLY A 206 2.02 -1.71 4.66
N SER A 207 1.51 -0.51 4.91
CA SER A 207 0.15 -0.32 5.37
C SER A 207 -0.36 1.08 5.04
N ILE A 208 -1.68 1.21 4.98
CA ILE A 208 -2.35 2.51 5.09
C ILE A 208 -3.06 2.53 6.44
N ASN A 209 -2.85 3.64 7.15
CA ASN A 209 -3.45 3.90 8.43
C ASN A 209 -4.18 5.24 8.39
N HIS A 210 -5.20 5.39 9.23
CA HIS A 210 -5.99 6.59 9.33
C HIS A 210 -6.05 7.07 10.77
N TRP A 211 -5.80 8.36 10.94
CA TRP A 211 -6.23 9.10 12.12
C TRP A 211 -7.58 9.70 11.83
N SER A 212 -8.56 9.38 12.66
CA SER A 212 -9.95 9.76 12.38
C SER A 212 -10.56 10.50 13.56
N PHE A 213 -11.25 11.58 13.24
CA PHE A 213 -12.07 12.33 14.17
C PHE A 213 -13.52 12.21 13.73
N GLY A 214 -14.40 11.93 14.69
CA GLY A 214 -15.83 11.86 14.47
C GLY A 214 -16.60 12.80 15.36
N PHE A 215 -17.71 13.25 14.81
CA PHE A 215 -18.67 14.10 15.46
C PHE A 215 -20.07 13.54 15.19
N ALA A 216 -20.91 13.46 16.21
CA ALA A 216 -22.31 13.16 16.05
C ALA A 216 -23.19 13.99 16.97
N TYR A 217 -24.38 14.28 16.46
CA TYR A 217 -25.37 15.08 17.14
C TYR A 217 -26.77 14.52 16.90
N GLU A 218 -27.50 14.31 17.98
CA GLU A 218 -28.94 14.07 17.94
C GLU A 218 -29.66 15.41 17.82
N PHE A 219 -30.26 15.69 16.66
CA PHE A 219 -30.97 16.96 16.42
C PHE A 219 -32.48 16.85 16.67
N ALA A 220 -33.04 15.65 16.59
CA ALA A 220 -34.40 15.31 17.01
C ALA A 220 -34.38 13.93 17.67
N THR A 221 -35.40 13.60 18.47
CA THR A 221 -35.48 12.31 19.16
C THR A 221 -35.31 11.14 18.18
N ASN A 222 -34.29 10.31 18.39
CA ASN A 222 -33.91 9.19 17.53
C ASN A 222 -33.49 9.56 16.10
N VAL A 223 -33.15 10.83 15.83
CA VAL A 223 -32.62 11.28 14.54
C VAL A 223 -31.25 11.89 14.74
N PHE A 224 -30.26 11.22 14.17
CA PHE A 224 -28.84 11.53 14.37
C PHE A 224 -28.21 12.01 13.07
N PHE A 225 -27.32 12.97 13.20
CA PHE A 225 -26.42 13.43 12.16
C PHE A 225 -24.99 13.18 12.62
N GLY A 226 -24.10 12.82 11.70
CA GLY A 226 -22.69 12.66 12.02
C GLY A 226 -21.77 12.97 10.86
N VAL A 227 -20.56 13.39 11.20
CA VAL A 227 -19.48 13.75 10.27
C VAL A 227 -18.20 13.11 10.79
N SER A 228 -17.36 12.62 9.87
CA SER A 228 -16.01 12.20 10.20
C SER A 228 -14.99 12.84 9.25
N ALA A 229 -13.79 13.05 9.78
CA ALA A 229 -12.62 13.50 9.04
C ALA A 229 -11.50 12.49 9.27
N ASN A 230 -10.89 12.01 8.18
CA ASN A 230 -9.86 10.97 8.22
C ASN A 230 -8.58 11.50 7.57
N TYR A 231 -7.45 11.36 8.24
CA TYR A 231 -6.12 11.67 7.73
C TYR A 231 -5.37 10.36 7.48
N ALA A 232 -5.12 10.05 6.21
CA ALA A 232 -4.46 8.83 5.79
C ALA A 232 -2.93 8.99 5.78
N VAL A 233 -2.22 8.03 6.36
CA VAL A 233 -0.76 7.94 6.33
C VAL A 233 -0.40 6.50 6.00
N GLY A 234 0.48 6.30 5.04
CA GLY A 234 0.91 4.97 4.65
C GLY A 234 2.34 4.93 4.18
N SER A 235 2.87 3.71 4.14
CA SER A 235 4.15 3.38 3.52
C SER A 235 3.98 2.10 2.71
N TYR A 236 4.76 1.97 1.66
CA TYR A 236 4.83 0.76 0.85
C TYR A 236 6.25 0.57 0.35
N LEU A 237 6.74 -0.66 0.47
CA LEU A 237 8.01 -1.12 -0.05
C LEU A 237 7.76 -2.42 -0.83
N SER A 238 8.30 -2.53 -2.03
CA SER A 238 8.31 -3.77 -2.83
C SER A 238 9.75 -4.13 -3.12
N ASN A 239 10.18 -5.28 -2.61
CA ASN A 239 11.44 -5.90 -3.02
C ASN A 239 11.14 -7.06 -3.96
N ARG A 240 11.82 -7.10 -5.10
CA ARG A 240 11.68 -8.15 -6.11
C ARG A 240 13.05 -8.68 -6.47
N GLU A 241 13.23 -9.96 -6.27
CA GLU A 241 14.47 -10.67 -6.56
C GLU A 241 14.18 -11.75 -7.58
N TYR A 242 15.00 -11.82 -8.62
CA TYR A 242 14.91 -12.80 -9.70
C TYR A 242 16.27 -13.45 -9.90
N PHE A 243 16.28 -14.77 -10.04
CA PHE A 243 17.48 -15.58 -10.23
C PHE A 243 17.26 -16.57 -11.37
N GLU A 244 18.28 -16.73 -12.20
CA GLU A 244 18.38 -17.82 -13.17
C GLU A 244 19.69 -18.56 -12.91
N ILE A 245 19.60 -19.87 -12.71
CA ILE A 245 20.75 -20.71 -12.33
C ILE A 245 20.78 -21.93 -13.23
N ASP A 246 21.93 -22.23 -13.81
CA ASP A 246 22.16 -23.48 -14.54
C ASP A 246 22.44 -24.61 -13.54
N THR A 247 21.39 -25.19 -12.96
CA THR A 247 21.51 -26.27 -11.98
C THR A 247 21.87 -27.62 -12.60
N LYS A 248 21.79 -27.74 -13.92
CA LYS A 248 22.02 -28.98 -14.67
C LYS A 248 23.31 -28.96 -15.50
N ASP A 249 24.10 -27.90 -15.39
CA ASP A 249 25.36 -27.70 -16.12
C ASP A 249 25.20 -27.87 -17.65
N ILE A 250 24.11 -27.32 -18.20
CA ILE A 250 23.76 -27.42 -19.62
C ILE A 250 24.64 -26.51 -20.48
N TYR A 251 24.97 -25.33 -19.98
CA TYR A 251 25.88 -24.41 -20.66
C TYR A 251 27.35 -24.79 -20.41
N GLY A 252 27.69 -25.45 -19.30
CA GLY A 252 29.06 -25.90 -19.05
C GLY A 252 30.07 -24.75 -18.85
N ASN A 253 31.31 -25.08 -18.46
CA ASN A 253 32.33 -24.08 -18.10
C ASN A 253 33.02 -23.41 -19.29
N ASP A 254 32.95 -24.00 -20.48
CA ASP A 254 33.64 -23.51 -21.68
C ASP A 254 32.79 -22.51 -22.49
N VAL A 255 31.51 -22.37 -22.13
CA VAL A 255 30.59 -21.50 -22.84
C VAL A 255 30.81 -20.04 -22.44
N ARG A 256 31.28 -19.26 -23.40
CA ARG A 256 31.45 -17.82 -23.28
C ARG A 256 30.26 -17.11 -23.88
N THR A 257 29.64 -16.26 -23.08
CA THR A 257 28.59 -15.30 -23.50
C THR A 257 29.12 -14.17 -24.38
N LEU A 258 30.44 -14.07 -24.53
CA LEU A 258 31.12 -13.13 -25.41
C LEU A 258 31.88 -13.88 -26.51
N GLN A 259 31.95 -13.28 -27.69
CA GLN A 259 32.80 -13.77 -28.77
C GLN A 259 34.28 -13.71 -28.35
N ASP A 260 35.08 -14.70 -28.73
CA ASP A 260 36.53 -14.77 -28.44
C ASP A 260 37.36 -13.71 -29.20
N SER A 261 36.69 -12.74 -29.80
CA SER A 261 37.29 -11.65 -30.56
C SER A 261 36.79 -10.35 -29.96
N ALA A 262 37.53 -9.84 -28.98
CA ALA A 262 37.52 -8.41 -28.73
C ALA A 262 37.88 -7.73 -30.06
N LEU A 263 36.97 -6.91 -30.55
CA LEU A 263 37.16 -5.92 -31.60
C LEU A 263 38.65 -5.52 -31.75
N THR A 264 39.26 -5.93 -32.86
CA THR A 264 40.14 -5.03 -33.63
C THR A 264 39.27 -4.27 -34.61
#